data_AF-A0A0B1TJS4-F1
#
_entry.id   AF-A0A0B1TJS4-F1
#
_cell.length_a   1.000
_cell.length_b   1.000
_cell.length_c   1.000
_cell.angle_alpha   90.00
_cell.angle_beta   90.00
_cell.angle_gamma   90.00
#
_symmetry.space_group_name_H-M   'P 1'
#
loop_
_entity.id
_entity.type
_entity.pdbx_description
1 polymer ?
#
loop_
_entity_poly.entity_id
_entity_poly.type
_entity_poly.pdbx_seq_one_letter_code
_entity_poly.pdbx_strand_id
1 'polypeptide(L)'
;MSIYRNENDITGYTPYGARARDELDVAGEFFSRGGNGLAAFVLILPLDGGNALRPEILDQALEVEEKLSTNFTMFNPATNQSESYREFCFSFCEINAPFVQFASSYIVQLSLAKSGAEINDRIDLSYPISTFYNRQINIQPHFFGLEFGDNSVGPDVEENSTAIVKKTRISNLKSVKMLSLQLRAERKKGWTTQMIKDFELSITQYFERDFVSSHIRVLTLSPSYAEAEVR
;
A
#
# COMPACT_ATOMS: atom_id res chain seq x y z
N MET A 1 13.87 -18.77 41.41
CA MET A 1 13.13 -19.26 40.23
C MET A 1 12.64 -18.02 39.49
N SER A 2 13.33 -17.62 38.42
CA SER A 2 12.91 -16.44 37.66
C SER A 2 11.70 -16.84 36.83
N ILE A 3 10.54 -16.26 37.13
CA ILE A 3 9.35 -16.41 36.30
C ILE A 3 9.64 -15.61 35.03
N TYR A 4 10.01 -16.28 33.95
CA TYR A 4 10.06 -15.65 32.64
C TYR A 4 8.63 -15.27 32.30
N ARG A 5 8.36 -13.96 32.27
CA ARG A 5 7.10 -13.44 31.75
C ARG A 5 7.10 -13.78 30.27
N ASN A 6 6.20 -14.66 29.82
CA ASN A 6 6.04 -14.92 28.40
C ASN A 6 5.64 -13.61 27.72
N GLU A 7 6.54 -13.06 26.91
CA GLU A 7 6.21 -11.98 25.99
C GLU A 7 5.59 -12.60 24.75
N ASN A 8 4.39 -12.15 24.39
CA ASN A 8 3.77 -12.51 23.11
C ASN A 8 4.56 -11.81 22.01
N ASP A 9 5.43 -12.57 21.37
CA ASP A 9 6.21 -12.20 20.20
C ASP A 9 5.83 -13.14 19.06
N ILE A 10 5.87 -12.65 17.82
CA ILE A 10 5.56 -13.43 16.62
C ILE A 10 6.47 -14.66 16.46
N THR A 11 7.65 -14.67 17.11
CA THR A 11 8.54 -15.84 17.16
C THR A 11 8.12 -16.92 18.17
N GLY A 12 7.01 -16.74 18.89
CA GLY A 12 6.52 -17.66 19.92
C GLY A 12 6.21 -19.08 19.44
N TYR A 13 6.05 -19.27 18.12
CA TYR A 13 5.88 -20.59 17.50
C TYR A 13 7.19 -21.36 17.30
N THR A 14 8.34 -20.70 17.47
CA THR A 14 9.67 -21.31 17.36
C THR A 14 10.18 -21.70 18.76
N PRO A 15 10.46 -22.98 19.04
CA PRO A 15 10.94 -23.44 20.35
C PRO A 15 12.18 -22.67 20.84
N TYR A 16 12.31 -22.52 22.16
CA TYR A 16 13.53 -22.00 22.77
C TYR A 16 14.72 -22.93 22.48
N GLY A 17 15.87 -22.37 22.10
CA GLY A 17 17.06 -23.12 21.74
C GLY A 17 17.05 -23.74 20.33
N ALA A 18 16.04 -23.46 19.51
CA ALA A 18 16.06 -23.84 18.11
C ALA A 18 17.13 -23.04 17.34
N ARG A 19 17.92 -23.73 16.49
CA ARG A 19 18.94 -23.13 15.61
C ARG A 19 18.41 -21.93 14.79
N ALA A 20 17.13 -21.96 14.41
CA ALA A 20 16.50 -20.87 13.67
C ALA A 20 16.49 -19.54 14.43
N ARG A 21 16.50 -19.56 15.77
CA ARG A 21 16.63 -18.34 16.59
C ARG A 21 18.03 -17.76 16.48
N ASP A 22 19.07 -18.59 16.57
CA ASP A 22 20.46 -18.14 16.39
C ASP A 22 20.68 -17.55 14.99
N GLU A 23 20.10 -18.17 13.96
CA GLU A 23 20.16 -17.66 12.58
C GLU A 23 19.42 -16.32 12.42
N LEU A 24 18.27 -16.16 13.07
CA LEU A 24 17.50 -14.92 13.09
C LEU A 24 18.27 -13.80 13.80
N ASP A 25 18.95 -14.11 14.91
CA ASP A 25 19.75 -13.14 15.66
C ASP A 25 20.93 -12.64 14.81
N VAL A 26 21.66 -13.55 14.15
CA VAL A 26 22.75 -13.20 13.23
C VAL A 26 22.24 -12.36 12.04
N ALA A 27 21.09 -12.74 11.47
CA ALA A 27 20.46 -11.96 10.40
C ALA A 27 20.02 -10.58 10.89
N GLY A 28 19.48 -10.46 12.10
CA GLY A 28 19.05 -9.20 12.71
C GLY A 28 20.20 -8.24 13.02
N GLU A 29 21.35 -8.78 13.42
CA GLU A 29 22.60 -8.00 13.56
C GLU A 29 23.06 -7.41 12.22
N PHE A 30 23.01 -8.22 11.15
CA PHE A 30 23.47 -7.81 9.83
C PHE A 30 22.50 -6.85 9.12
N PHE A 31 21.21 -7.18 9.08
CA PHE A 31 20.21 -6.46 8.28
C PHE A 31 19.43 -5.40 9.05
N SER A 32 19.30 -5.55 10.38
CA SER A 32 18.25 -4.85 11.12
C SER A 32 18.77 -3.86 12.16
N ARG A 33 20.08 -3.60 12.22
CA ARG A 33 20.71 -2.67 13.19
C ARG A 33 20.15 -2.83 14.62
N GLY A 34 19.88 -4.07 15.05
CA GLY A 34 19.34 -4.39 16.37
C GLY A 34 17.81 -4.58 16.45
N GLY A 35 17.13 -4.88 15.33
CA GLY A 35 15.77 -5.43 15.34
C GLY A 35 14.92 -5.01 14.13
N ASN A 36 13.81 -5.69 13.88
CA ASN A 36 12.95 -5.45 12.72
C ASN A 36 12.59 -3.97 12.56
N GLY A 37 12.61 -3.50 11.31
CA GLY A 37 12.13 -2.18 10.94
C GLY A 37 10.61 -2.09 10.97
N LEU A 38 10.08 -0.95 10.54
CA LEU A 38 8.66 -0.73 10.33
C LEU A 38 8.16 -1.61 9.17
N ALA A 39 7.07 -2.36 9.37
CA ALA A 39 6.44 -3.14 8.33
C ALA A 39 4.93 -3.21 8.54
N ALA A 40 4.18 -2.37 7.82
CA ALA A 40 2.72 -2.38 7.84
C ALA A 40 2.13 -2.43 6.43
N PHE A 41 1.05 -3.20 6.27
CA PHE A 41 0.18 -3.19 5.11
C PHE A 41 -1.09 -2.44 5.45
N VAL A 42 -1.58 -1.65 4.49
CA VAL A 42 -2.87 -0.96 4.58
C VAL A 42 -3.69 -1.38 3.37
N LEU A 43 -4.75 -2.14 3.63
CA LEU A 43 -5.63 -2.72 2.61
C LEU A 43 -6.87 -1.84 2.49
N ILE A 44 -7.24 -1.50 1.27
CA ILE A 44 -8.37 -0.61 0.98
C ILE A 44 -9.38 -1.38 0.15
N LEU A 45 -10.62 -1.44 0.66
CA LEU A 45 -11.73 -2.16 0.04
C LEU A 45 -12.90 -1.20 -0.21
N PRO A 46 -13.58 -1.29 -1.37
CA PRO A 46 -14.87 -0.63 -1.55
C PRO A 46 -15.91 -1.15 -0.55
N LEU A 47 -16.64 -0.26 0.12
CA LEU A 47 -17.68 -0.63 1.09
C LEU A 47 -18.82 -1.43 0.46
N ASP A 48 -19.11 -1.16 -0.81
CA ASP A 48 -20.13 -1.86 -1.60
C ASP A 48 -19.65 -3.20 -2.18
N GLY A 49 -18.40 -3.61 -1.92
CA GLY A 49 -17.80 -4.83 -2.48
C GLY A 49 -17.58 -4.77 -4.00
N GLY A 50 -17.71 -3.58 -4.59
CA GLY A 50 -17.65 -3.33 -6.02
C GLY A 50 -16.23 -3.27 -6.58
N ASN A 51 -16.03 -2.37 -7.55
CA ASN A 51 -14.75 -2.20 -8.24
C ASN A 51 -13.92 -1.08 -7.58
N ALA A 52 -12.70 -1.39 -7.17
CA ALA A 52 -11.78 -0.44 -6.56
C ALA A 52 -11.13 0.53 -7.56
N LEU A 53 -11.30 0.33 -8.87
CA LEU A 53 -10.85 1.29 -9.90
C LEU A 53 -11.81 2.48 -10.10
N ARG A 54 -12.93 2.55 -9.39
CA ARG A 54 -13.82 3.71 -9.50
C ARG A 54 -13.11 4.97 -9.00
N PRO A 55 -13.28 6.13 -9.67
CA PRO A 55 -12.56 7.36 -9.31
C PRO A 55 -12.69 7.75 -7.85
N GLU A 56 -13.90 7.68 -7.28
CA GLU A 56 -14.16 8.02 -5.88
C GLU A 56 -13.43 7.10 -4.88
N ILE A 57 -13.14 5.86 -5.27
CA ILE A 57 -12.37 4.91 -4.45
C ILE A 57 -10.88 5.22 -4.54
N LEU A 58 -10.38 5.46 -5.76
CA LEU A 58 -8.98 5.80 -6.00
C LEU A 58 -8.59 7.13 -5.37
N ASP A 59 -9.48 8.13 -5.42
CA ASP A 59 -9.29 9.45 -4.81
C ASP A 59 -9.15 9.34 -3.29
N GLN A 60 -10.06 8.62 -2.62
CA GLN A 60 -9.94 8.37 -1.17
C GLN A 60 -8.74 7.50 -0.82
N ALA A 61 -8.34 6.57 -1.70
CA ALA A 61 -7.14 5.79 -1.47
C ALA A 61 -5.86 6.63 -1.57
N LEU A 62 -5.84 7.67 -2.41
CA LEU A 62 -4.77 8.68 -2.45
C LEU A 62 -4.75 9.52 -1.16
N GLU A 63 -5.92 9.93 -0.65
CA GLU A 63 -6.00 10.63 0.66
C GLU A 63 -5.47 9.77 1.81
N VAL A 64 -5.76 8.46 1.79
CA VAL A 64 -5.22 7.51 2.77
C VAL A 64 -3.69 7.41 2.67
N GLU A 65 -3.14 7.35 1.46
CA GLU A 65 -1.68 7.34 1.24
C GLU A 65 -1.02 8.61 1.77
N GLU A 66 -1.56 9.78 1.43
CA GLU A 66 -1.04 11.07 1.90
C GLU A 66 -1.05 11.14 3.44
N LYS A 67 -2.16 10.67 4.05
CA LYS A 67 -2.31 10.65 5.50
C LYS A 67 -1.32 9.70 6.19
N LEU A 68 -1.12 8.50 5.63
CA LEU A 68 -0.11 7.56 6.11
C LEU A 68 1.30 8.15 6.03
N SER A 69 1.58 8.87 4.95
CA SER A 69 2.88 9.46 4.68
C SER A 69 3.20 10.69 5.55
N THR A 70 2.19 11.44 6.02
CA THR A 70 2.41 12.77 6.64
C THR A 70 1.82 12.95 8.04
N ASN A 71 0.68 12.35 8.38
CA ASN A 71 -0.02 12.68 9.64
C ASN A 71 0.42 11.82 10.82
N PHE A 72 0.85 10.58 10.58
CA PHE A 72 1.35 9.71 11.63
C PHE A 72 2.82 10.02 11.88
N THR A 73 3.15 10.31 13.14
CA THR A 73 4.50 10.71 13.53
C THR A 73 5.08 9.77 14.58
N MET A 74 6.40 9.67 14.58
CA MET A 74 7.17 8.96 15.58
C MET A 74 8.25 9.89 16.13
N PHE A 75 8.43 9.89 17.44
CA PHE A 75 9.46 10.67 18.09
C PHE A 75 10.85 10.16 17.71
N ASN A 76 11.73 11.06 17.27
CA ASN A 76 13.14 10.79 17.00
C ASN A 76 14.00 11.32 18.16
N PRO A 77 14.60 10.43 18.99
CA PRO A 77 15.40 10.86 20.14
C PRO A 77 16.69 11.60 19.77
N ALA A 78 17.19 11.45 18.53
CA ALA A 78 18.42 12.11 18.09
C ALA A 78 18.20 13.58 17.71
N THR A 79 17.04 13.90 17.11
CA THR A 79 16.67 15.25 16.69
C THR A 79 15.75 15.95 17.71
N ASN A 80 15.21 15.19 18.67
CA ASN A 80 14.21 15.65 19.65
C ASN A 80 12.95 16.22 18.98
N GLN A 81 12.55 15.62 17.86
CA GLN A 81 11.39 16.02 17.05
C GLN A 81 10.49 14.81 16.77
N SER A 82 9.20 15.06 16.57
CA SER A 82 8.30 14.04 16.04
C SER A 82 8.30 14.14 14.53
N GLU A 83 8.73 13.07 13.87
CA GLU A 83 8.89 12.99 12.42
C GLU A 83 7.77 12.13 11.84
N SER A 84 7.18 12.56 10.73
CA SER A 84 6.27 11.77 9.91
C SER A 84 6.99 10.65 9.16
N TYR A 85 6.24 9.70 8.59
CA TYR A 85 6.82 8.63 7.77
C TYR A 85 7.71 9.18 6.65
N ARG A 86 7.28 10.23 5.95
CA ARG A 86 8.06 10.89 4.89
C ARG A 86 9.37 11.51 5.41
N GLU A 87 9.38 12.02 6.64
CA GLU A 87 10.56 12.66 7.22
C GLU A 87 11.56 11.64 7.78
N PHE A 88 11.06 10.61 8.46
CA PHE A 88 11.96 9.64 9.06
C PHE A 88 12.39 8.53 8.11
N CYS A 89 11.65 8.25 7.05
CA CYS A 89 12.00 7.17 6.14
C CYS A 89 13.28 7.50 5.35
N PHE A 90 14.16 6.51 5.18
CA PHE A 90 15.33 6.61 4.31
C PHE A 90 15.49 5.46 3.31
N SER A 91 14.79 4.34 3.53
CA SER A 91 14.71 3.19 2.63
C SER A 91 13.22 2.85 2.43
N PHE A 92 12.82 2.52 1.20
CA PHE A 92 11.44 2.16 0.81
C PHE A 92 10.38 3.29 0.90
N CYS A 93 10.80 4.55 0.99
CA CYS A 93 9.86 5.67 1.22
C CYS A 93 8.91 5.90 0.05
N GLU A 94 9.36 5.58 -1.15
CA GLU A 94 8.59 5.68 -2.39
C GLU A 94 7.93 4.34 -2.77
N ILE A 95 7.76 3.41 -1.82
CA ILE A 95 7.19 2.08 -2.11
C ILE A 95 5.76 2.17 -2.65
N ASN A 96 5.02 3.23 -2.31
CA ASN A 96 3.67 3.49 -2.81
C ASN A 96 3.63 4.41 -4.03
N ALA A 97 4.77 4.95 -4.49
CA ALA A 97 4.81 5.82 -5.67
C ALA A 97 4.21 5.17 -6.93
N PRO A 98 4.41 3.85 -7.20
CA PRO A 98 3.71 3.18 -8.30
C PRO A 98 2.18 3.27 -8.22
N PHE A 99 1.61 3.08 -7.02
CA PHE A 99 0.19 3.22 -6.80
C PHE A 99 -0.28 4.66 -7.02
N VAL A 100 0.40 5.64 -6.39
CA VAL A 100 0.04 7.06 -6.48
C VAL A 100 0.04 7.52 -7.94
N GLN A 101 1.06 7.12 -8.70
CA GLN A 101 1.21 7.46 -10.10
C GLN A 101 0.13 6.81 -10.97
N PHE A 102 -0.19 5.54 -10.72
CA PHE A 102 -1.28 4.85 -11.41
C PHE A 102 -2.64 5.49 -11.12
N ALA A 103 -3.00 5.65 -9.84
CA ALA A 103 -4.32 6.13 -9.43
C ALA A 103 -4.59 7.55 -9.94
N SER A 104 -3.63 8.47 -9.75
CA SER A 104 -3.74 9.84 -10.25
C SER A 104 -3.89 9.88 -11.77
N SER A 105 -3.08 9.11 -12.49
CA SER A 105 -3.13 9.06 -13.95
C SER A 105 -4.42 8.43 -14.46
N TYR A 106 -4.93 7.40 -13.78
CA TYR A 106 -6.19 6.74 -14.12
C TYR A 106 -7.37 7.71 -14.02
N ILE A 107 -7.46 8.47 -12.93
CA ILE A 107 -8.50 9.47 -12.72
C ILE A 107 -8.44 10.54 -13.82
N VAL A 108 -7.25 11.08 -14.12
CA VAL A 108 -7.06 12.10 -15.15
C VAL A 108 -7.42 11.57 -16.54
N GLN A 109 -6.88 10.41 -16.93
CA GLN A 109 -7.15 9.83 -18.24
C GLN A 109 -8.63 9.48 -18.43
N LEU A 110 -9.29 8.95 -17.38
CA LEU A 110 -10.72 8.68 -17.43
C LEU A 110 -11.54 9.95 -17.59
N SER A 111 -11.14 11.04 -16.91
CA SER A 111 -11.80 12.35 -17.05
C SER A 111 -11.68 12.90 -18.47
N LEU A 112 -10.47 12.83 -19.07
CA LEU A 112 -10.23 13.23 -20.46
C LEU A 112 -11.05 12.40 -21.45
N ALA A 113 -11.07 11.07 -21.27
CA ALA A 113 -11.85 10.19 -22.14
C ALA A 113 -13.36 10.48 -22.05
N LYS A 114 -13.88 10.81 -20.85
CA LYS A 114 -15.30 11.17 -20.65
C LYS A 114 -15.65 12.53 -21.27
N SER A 115 -14.72 13.48 -21.28
CA SER A 115 -14.93 14.80 -21.91
C SER A 115 -14.69 14.81 -23.42
N GLY A 116 -14.27 13.67 -24.00
CA GLY A 116 -13.93 13.57 -25.42
C GLY A 116 -12.58 14.21 -25.77
N ALA A 117 -11.78 14.57 -24.78
CA ALA A 117 -10.42 15.07 -24.97
C ALA A 117 -9.44 13.93 -25.28
N GLU A 118 -8.31 14.27 -25.88
CA GLU A 118 -7.25 13.31 -26.17
C GLU A 118 -6.58 12.83 -24.88
N ILE A 119 -6.44 11.51 -24.74
CA ILE A 119 -5.70 10.89 -23.63
C ILE A 119 -4.18 10.96 -23.92
N ASN A 120 -3.38 10.93 -22.86
CA ASN A 120 -1.92 10.98 -23.00
C ASN A 120 -1.36 9.62 -23.45
N ASP A 121 -0.89 9.55 -24.69
CA ASP A 121 -0.29 8.36 -25.31
C ASP A 121 1.01 7.89 -24.66
N ARG A 122 1.68 8.76 -23.88
CA ARG A 122 2.88 8.42 -23.10
C ARG A 122 2.57 7.75 -21.77
N ILE A 123 1.30 7.56 -21.44
CA ILE A 123 0.86 6.91 -20.21
C ILE A 123 0.02 5.67 -20.58
N ASP A 124 0.60 4.50 -20.33
CA ASP A 124 -0.06 3.21 -20.46
C ASP A 124 -0.29 2.60 -19.07
N LEU A 125 -1.56 2.50 -18.67
CA LEU A 125 -1.99 2.02 -17.36
C LEU A 125 -2.26 0.52 -17.37
N SER A 126 -1.32 -0.25 -17.92
CA SER A 126 -1.40 -1.70 -17.98
C SER A 126 -0.92 -2.38 -16.69
N TYR A 127 -1.53 -3.51 -16.35
CA TYR A 127 -1.09 -4.45 -15.32
C TYR A 127 -0.38 -5.65 -15.97
N PRO A 128 0.71 -6.18 -15.39
CA PRO A 128 1.32 -5.84 -14.10
C PRO A 128 2.32 -4.67 -14.14
N ILE A 129 2.68 -4.22 -15.34
CA ILE A 129 3.66 -3.15 -15.55
C ILE A 129 2.97 -2.02 -16.29
N SER A 130 2.94 -0.84 -15.67
CA SER A 130 2.47 0.39 -16.29
C SER A 130 3.64 1.19 -16.83
N THR A 131 3.43 1.94 -17.90
CA THR A 131 4.45 2.80 -18.51
C THR A 131 4.06 4.26 -18.37
N PHE A 132 4.95 5.07 -17.81
CA PHE A 132 4.79 6.52 -17.69
C PHE A 132 5.99 7.21 -18.31
N TYR A 133 5.80 7.95 -19.40
CA TYR A 133 6.88 8.67 -20.09
C TYR A 133 8.10 7.75 -20.38
N ASN A 134 7.83 6.59 -20.98
CA ASN A 134 8.80 5.52 -21.28
C ASN A 134 9.47 4.85 -20.05
N ARG A 135 9.00 5.11 -18.84
CA ARG A 135 9.45 4.39 -17.64
C ARG A 135 8.44 3.32 -17.27
N GLN A 136 8.92 2.08 -17.23
CA GLN A 136 8.15 0.93 -16.79
C GLN A 136 8.20 0.81 -15.27
N ILE A 137 7.04 0.65 -14.65
CA ILE A 137 6.88 0.55 -13.21
C ILE A 137 6.01 -0.66 -12.88
N ASN A 138 6.49 -1.51 -11.99
CA ASN A 138 5.72 -2.64 -11.49
C ASN A 138 4.64 -2.15 -10.51
N ILE A 139 3.37 -2.37 -10.86
CA ILE A 139 2.22 -2.00 -10.02
C ILE A 139 1.61 -3.19 -9.28
N GLN A 140 2.08 -4.42 -9.55
CA GLN A 140 1.56 -5.65 -8.97
C GLN A 140 1.37 -5.62 -7.43
N PRO A 141 2.30 -5.05 -6.63
CA PRO A 141 2.16 -5.04 -5.18
C PRO A 141 0.94 -4.28 -4.64
N HIS A 142 0.21 -3.54 -5.48
CA HIS A 142 -0.85 -2.63 -5.04
C HIS A 142 -2.26 -3.04 -5.45
N PHE A 143 -2.44 -3.99 -6.37
CA PHE A 143 -3.76 -4.34 -6.93
C PHE A 143 -4.06 -5.84 -6.77
N PHE A 144 -5.21 -6.15 -6.17
CA PHE A 144 -5.61 -7.52 -5.82
C PHE A 144 -7.05 -7.83 -6.23
N GLY A 145 -7.32 -9.13 -6.49
CA GLY A 145 -8.62 -9.60 -6.99
C GLY A 145 -8.96 -9.01 -8.36
N LEU A 146 -8.09 -9.27 -9.33
CA LEU A 146 -8.13 -8.66 -10.65
C LEU A 146 -9.07 -9.41 -11.57
N GLU A 147 -9.85 -8.68 -12.35
CA GLU A 147 -10.46 -9.19 -13.57
C GLU A 147 -9.91 -8.40 -14.75
N PHE A 148 -9.48 -9.11 -15.78
CA PHE A 148 -9.07 -8.49 -17.04
C PHE A 148 -10.29 -8.38 -17.95
N GLY A 149 -10.47 -7.23 -18.57
CA GLY A 149 -11.45 -7.08 -19.63
C GLY A 149 -10.95 -7.74 -20.90
N ASP A 150 -11.87 -8.14 -21.76
CA ASP A 150 -11.57 -8.90 -22.96
C ASP A 150 -10.52 -8.20 -23.82
N ASN A 151 -9.52 -8.96 -24.27
CA ASN A 151 -8.47 -8.53 -25.19
C ASN A 151 -9.00 -8.42 -26.62
N SER A 152 -10.29 -8.15 -26.84
CA SER A 152 -10.84 -7.90 -28.16
C SER A 152 -10.36 -6.53 -28.66
N VAL A 153 -9.07 -6.46 -28.98
CA VAL A 153 -8.60 -5.66 -30.11
C VAL A 153 -9.04 -6.42 -31.36
N GLY A 154 -10.33 -6.38 -31.63
CA GLY A 154 -10.92 -6.64 -32.93
C GLY A 154 -11.63 -5.35 -33.31
N PRO A 155 -11.53 -4.89 -34.57
CA PRO A 155 -12.45 -3.86 -35.02
C PRO A 155 -13.83 -4.50 -35.00
N ASP A 156 -14.65 -4.19 -34.01
CA ASP A 156 -16.09 -4.25 -34.23
C ASP A 156 -16.39 -3.11 -35.20
N VAL A 157 -16.21 -3.41 -36.48
CA VAL A 157 -16.83 -2.65 -37.55
C VAL A 157 -18.32 -2.87 -37.36
N GLU A 158 -18.96 -1.99 -36.59
CA GLU A 158 -20.37 -1.70 -36.85
C GLU A 158 -20.42 -1.09 -38.26
N GLU A 159 -20.56 -1.96 -39.26
CA GLU A 159 -20.98 -1.57 -40.60
C GLU A 159 -22.32 -0.83 -40.43
N ASN A 160 -22.28 0.48 -40.66
CA ASN A 160 -23.40 1.43 -40.64
C ASN A 160 -23.60 2.31 -39.40
N SER A 161 -22.52 2.77 -38.75
CA SER A 161 -22.56 4.04 -38.03
C SER A 161 -21.27 4.83 -38.26
N THR A 162 -21.37 6.04 -38.83
CA THR A 162 -20.24 6.96 -39.07
C THR A 162 -19.62 7.54 -37.79
N ALA A 163 -19.99 7.02 -36.62
CA ALA A 163 -19.39 7.35 -35.34
C ALA A 163 -18.54 6.15 -34.88
N ILE A 164 -17.24 6.21 -35.12
CA ILE A 164 -16.28 5.32 -34.47
C ILE A 164 -16.31 5.68 -32.98
N VAL A 165 -17.13 4.98 -32.18
CA VAL A 165 -17.05 5.04 -30.73
C VAL A 165 -15.79 4.27 -30.33
N LYS A 166 -14.65 4.96 -30.39
CA LYS A 166 -13.38 4.45 -29.87
C LYS A 166 -13.60 4.27 -28.37
N LYS A 167 -13.87 3.03 -27.95
CA LYS A 167 -13.95 2.69 -26.53
C LYS A 167 -12.52 2.76 -26.00
N THR A 168 -12.09 3.97 -25.63
CA THR A 168 -10.75 4.23 -25.14
C THR A 168 -10.62 3.59 -23.77
N ARG A 169 -10.23 2.32 -23.78
CA ARG A 169 -10.02 1.54 -22.58
C ARG A 169 -8.77 2.08 -21.90
N ILE A 170 -8.95 2.68 -20.71
CA ILE A 170 -7.88 3.34 -19.96
C ILE A 170 -6.82 2.33 -19.46
N SER A 171 -7.23 1.11 -19.13
CA SER A 171 -6.38 0.06 -18.58
C SER A 171 -6.81 -1.32 -19.04
N ASN A 172 -5.88 -2.27 -19.12
CA ASN A 172 -6.18 -3.69 -19.32
C ASN A 172 -6.87 -4.36 -18.11
N LEU A 173 -7.11 -3.64 -17.01
CA LEU A 173 -7.93 -4.09 -15.90
C LEU A 173 -9.41 -3.74 -16.14
N LYS A 174 -10.31 -4.71 -15.93
CA LYS A 174 -11.77 -4.51 -15.89
C LYS A 174 -12.23 -4.20 -14.47
N SER A 175 -11.74 -4.95 -13.49
CA SER A 175 -12.02 -4.67 -12.08
C SER A 175 -10.87 -5.06 -11.17
N VAL A 176 -10.84 -4.41 -10.01
CA VAL A 176 -9.96 -4.70 -8.88
C VAL A 176 -10.84 -4.81 -7.64
N LYS A 177 -10.60 -5.79 -6.77
CA LYS A 177 -11.37 -5.96 -5.53
C LYS A 177 -10.76 -5.24 -4.33
N MET A 178 -9.44 -5.14 -4.28
CA MET A 178 -8.71 -4.56 -3.16
C MET A 178 -7.45 -3.85 -3.61
N LEU A 179 -7.18 -2.71 -2.99
CA LEU A 179 -5.92 -1.98 -3.14
C LEU A 179 -5.05 -2.22 -1.91
N SER A 180 -3.72 -2.15 -2.08
CA SER A 180 -2.78 -2.25 -0.96
C SER A 180 -1.75 -1.14 -1.01
N LEU A 181 -1.55 -0.52 0.15
CA LEU A 181 -0.41 0.35 0.44
C LEU A 181 0.52 -0.37 1.42
N GLN A 182 1.78 0.06 1.44
CA GLN A 182 2.80 -0.48 2.32
C GLN A 182 3.55 0.66 3.01
N LEU A 183 3.81 0.49 4.30
CA LEU A 183 4.79 1.27 5.02
C LEU A 183 5.94 0.34 5.37
N ARG A 184 7.11 0.65 4.82
CA ARG A 184 8.35 -0.03 5.15
C ARG A 184 9.41 1.00 5.47
N ALA A 185 10.12 0.79 6.58
CA ALA A 185 11.29 1.59 6.89
C ALA A 185 12.29 0.75 7.67
N GLU A 186 13.56 0.91 7.35
CA GLU A 186 14.63 0.37 8.18
C GLU A 186 14.71 1.10 9.52
N ARG A 187 15.16 0.37 10.54
CA ARG A 187 15.28 0.91 11.89
C ARG A 187 16.40 1.96 11.96
N LYS A 188 16.10 3.13 12.54
CA LYS A 188 17.11 4.14 12.87
C LYS A 188 17.73 3.89 14.25
N LYS A 189 18.96 4.38 14.45
CA LYS A 189 19.63 4.37 15.75
C LYS A 189 18.78 5.13 16.77
N GLY A 190 18.60 4.54 17.95
CA GLY A 190 17.82 5.13 19.05
C GLY A 190 16.34 4.76 19.03
N TRP A 191 15.82 4.17 17.95
CA TRP A 191 14.48 3.59 17.98
C TRP A 191 14.46 2.35 18.85
N THR A 192 13.47 2.28 19.73
CA THR A 192 13.16 1.08 20.50
C THR A 192 12.10 0.25 19.77
N THR A 193 12.01 -1.04 20.09
CA THR A 193 10.96 -1.90 19.54
C THR A 193 9.57 -1.38 19.92
N GLN A 194 9.43 -0.86 21.14
CA GLN A 194 8.16 -0.28 21.60
C GLN A 194 7.74 0.93 20.77
N MET A 195 8.66 1.81 20.38
CA MET A 195 8.32 2.97 19.54
C MET A 195 7.76 2.56 18.17
N ILE A 196 8.34 1.52 17.55
CA ILE A 196 7.84 0.98 16.28
C ILE A 196 6.45 0.36 16.48
N LYS A 197 6.27 -0.42 17.56
CA LYS A 197 4.97 -1.00 17.92
C LYS A 197 3.90 0.07 18.14
N ASP A 198 4.21 1.11 18.90
CA ASP A 198 3.30 2.22 19.17
C ASP A 198 2.93 2.95 17.88
N PHE A 199 3.88 3.17 16.97
CA PHE A 199 3.61 3.77 15.67
C PHE A 199 2.67 2.90 14.82
N GLU A 200 2.96 1.61 14.65
CA GLU A 200 2.12 0.68 13.89
C GLU A 200 0.70 0.55 14.48
N LEU A 201 0.60 0.47 15.80
CA LEU A 201 -0.68 0.40 16.50
C LEU A 201 -1.46 1.72 16.43
N SER A 202 -0.78 2.88 16.40
CA SER A 202 -1.47 4.17 16.24
C SER A 202 -2.19 4.29 14.90
N ILE A 203 -1.61 3.72 13.84
CA ILE A 203 -2.23 3.65 12.51
C ILE A 203 -3.48 2.78 12.57
N THR A 204 -3.36 1.60 13.17
CA THR A 204 -4.47 0.65 13.31
C THR A 204 -5.61 1.25 14.13
N GLN A 205 -5.31 1.84 15.28
CA GLN A 205 -6.30 2.47 16.15
C GLN A 205 -7.06 3.59 15.43
N TYR A 206 -6.37 4.43 14.67
CA TYR A 206 -7.02 5.47 13.89
C TYR A 206 -7.98 4.90 12.85
N PHE A 207 -7.55 3.93 12.04
CA PHE A 207 -8.39 3.36 10.97
C PHE A 207 -9.54 2.49 11.49
N GLU A 208 -9.42 1.91 12.69
CA GLU A 208 -10.52 1.16 13.31
C GLU A 208 -11.53 2.05 14.03
N ARG A 209 -11.10 3.16 14.63
CA ARG A 209 -11.95 3.94 15.57
C ARG A 209 -12.37 5.30 15.06
N ASP A 210 -11.48 6.00 14.36
CA ASP A 210 -11.63 7.42 14.03
C ASP A 210 -11.88 7.65 12.54
N PHE A 211 -11.41 6.75 11.68
CA PHE A 211 -11.56 6.88 10.24
C PHE A 211 -12.99 6.59 9.80
N VAL A 212 -13.61 7.58 9.16
CA VAL A 212 -14.96 7.48 8.58
C VAL A 212 -14.86 7.82 7.10
N SER A 213 -15.38 6.93 6.25
CA SER A 213 -15.48 7.15 4.82
C SER A 213 -16.82 6.65 4.29
N SER A 214 -17.33 7.33 3.28
CA SER A 214 -18.55 6.95 2.55
C SER A 214 -18.32 5.88 1.48
N HIS A 215 -17.09 5.65 1.02
CA HIS A 215 -16.82 4.75 -0.11
C HIS A 215 -15.86 3.60 0.20
N ILE A 216 -14.92 3.78 1.14
CA ILE A 216 -13.88 2.79 1.43
C ILE A 216 -13.89 2.32 2.87
N ARG A 217 -13.47 1.07 3.05
CA ARG A 217 -13.03 0.50 4.33
C ARG A 217 -11.52 0.31 4.26
N VAL A 218 -10.84 0.71 5.32
CA VAL A 218 -9.40 0.52 5.48
C VAL A 218 -9.15 -0.55 6.54
N LEU A 219 -8.29 -1.52 6.21
CA LEU A 219 -7.81 -2.55 7.13
C LEU A 219 -6.30 -2.43 7.25
N THR A 220 -5.78 -2.53 8.45
CA THR A 220 -4.34 -2.46 8.72
C THR A 220 -3.83 -3.83 9.14
N LEU A 221 -2.61 -4.15 8.74
CA LEU A 221 -1.94 -5.38 9.15
C LEU A 221 -0.48 -5.07 9.42
N SER A 222 0.00 -5.39 10.62
CA SER A 222 1.41 -5.29 10.98
C SER A 222 1.77 -6.39 11.98
N PRO A 223 3.06 -6.71 12.17
CA PRO A 223 3.51 -7.62 13.21
C PRO A 223 2.98 -7.21 14.60
N SER A 224 3.02 -5.91 14.91
CA SER A 224 2.56 -5.38 16.19
C SER A 224 1.05 -5.59 16.41
N TYR A 225 0.24 -5.44 15.36
CA TYR A 225 -1.19 -5.74 15.43
C TYR A 225 -1.44 -7.23 15.65
N ALA A 226 -0.75 -8.09 14.89
CA ALA A 226 -0.87 -9.54 15.05
C ALA A 226 -0.50 -10.02 16.46
N GLU A 227 0.57 -9.46 17.06
CA GLU A 227 0.96 -9.75 18.45
C GLU A 227 -0.09 -9.29 19.46
N ALA A 228 -0.76 -8.16 19.21
CA ALA A 228 -1.80 -7.64 20.07
C ALA A 228 -3.07 -8.51 20.07
N GLU A 229 -3.41 -9.12 18.93
CA GLU A 229 -4.58 -10.01 18.78
C GLU A 229 -4.39 -11.39 19.42
N VAL A 230 -3.16 -11.84 19.62
CA VAL A 230 -2.84 -13.16 20.23
C VAL A 230 -2.78 -13.09 21.77
N ARG A 231 -3.22 -11.98 22.38
CA ARG A 231 -3.22 -11.78 23.84
C ARG A 231 -4.34 -12.47 24.59
#